data_AF-A0A8T5UJC9-F1
#
_entry.id   AF-A0A8T5UJC9-F1
#
_cell.length_a   1.000
_cell.length_b   1.000
_cell.length_c   1.000
_cell.angle_alpha   90.00
_cell.angle_beta   90.00
_cell.angle_gamma   90.00
#
_symmetry.space_group_name_H-M   'P 1'
#
loop_
_entity.id
_entity.type
_entity.pdbx_description
1 polymer ?
#
loop_
_entity_poly.entity_id
_entity_poly.type
_entity_poly.pdbx_seq_one_letter_code
_entity_poly.pdbx_strand_id
1 'polypeptide(L)'
;AEVKEIKKIEDIKEEISEIEPEKKEKPIEKDFISKKTLHNWTVKELKDYCNSKNIDILSKAKKEDIIEKILDSHRAQEITKKPEIEPQIKIEKPEPTVQITRKVESKTFKPPVKKVPKKPATKPTTSKPKSTQTTLPVITTYGILKALSNDWQTIKHLIFKLKIKDMMDARYLQLKLKELERKGEVLVELKMGRKHWKLK
;
A
#
# COMPACT_ATOMS: atom_id res chain seq x y z
N ALA A 1 -37.45 39.01 43.77
CA ALA A 1 -37.26 38.80 45.23
C ALA A 1 -37.80 37.41 45.53
N GLU A 2 -37.14 36.48 46.20
CA GLU A 2 -35.89 36.49 46.96
C GLU A 2 -35.58 35.02 47.32
N VAL A 3 -34.30 34.76 47.53
CA VAL A 3 -33.64 33.49 47.84
C VAL A 3 -34.03 32.99 49.25
N LYS A 4 -34.00 31.65 49.47
CA LYS A 4 -33.75 30.94 50.75
C LYS A 4 -33.60 29.45 50.41
N GLU A 5 -32.42 28.84 50.29
CA GLU A 5 -31.35 28.56 51.28
C GLU A 5 -31.75 27.58 52.40
N ILE A 6 -31.41 26.29 52.23
CA ILE A 6 -31.22 25.25 53.27
C ILE A 6 -30.19 24.25 52.69
N LYS A 7 -28.88 24.36 52.92
CA LYS A 7 -28.05 23.90 54.06
C LYS A 7 -28.17 22.41 54.44
N LYS A 8 -27.04 21.72 54.23
CA LYS A 8 -26.36 20.81 55.17
C LYS A 8 -26.88 19.37 55.29
N ILE A 9 -26.07 18.40 54.83
CA ILE A 9 -25.75 17.12 55.50
C ILE A 9 -24.31 16.78 55.08
N GLU A 10 -23.39 17.03 56.01
CA GLU A 10 -22.10 16.37 56.13
C GLU A 10 -22.31 15.00 56.81
N ASP A 11 -21.29 14.15 56.71
CA ASP A 11 -21.05 12.97 57.55
C ASP A 11 -21.82 11.68 57.20
N ILE A 12 -21.21 10.85 56.34
CA ILE A 12 -21.03 9.41 56.58
C ILE A 12 -19.70 9.00 55.93
N LYS A 13 -18.69 8.93 56.80
CA LYS A 13 -17.84 7.75 57.01
C LYS A 13 -16.67 7.52 56.05
N GLU A 14 -15.53 8.01 56.54
CA GLU A 14 -14.22 7.36 56.49
C GLU A 14 -14.33 5.82 56.55
N GLU A 15 -13.81 5.12 55.54
CA GLU A 15 -12.94 3.94 55.68
C GLU A 15 -12.53 3.45 54.29
N ILE A 16 -11.40 2.74 54.24
CA ILE A 16 -10.66 2.22 53.07
C ILE A 16 -9.59 3.23 52.61
N SER A 17 -8.54 3.43 53.39
CA SER A 17 -7.32 2.60 53.44
C SER A 17 -6.55 2.59 52.10
N GLU A 18 -5.54 3.45 52.04
CA GLU A 18 -4.17 3.05 51.69
C GLU A 18 -4.02 2.12 50.47
N ILE A 19 -3.90 2.72 49.29
CA ILE A 19 -3.32 2.06 48.12
C ILE A 19 -2.22 2.98 47.60
N GLU A 20 -0.99 2.43 47.58
CA GLU A 20 0.21 2.94 46.94
C GLU A 20 -0.07 3.72 45.64
N PRO A 21 0.73 4.74 45.31
CA PRO A 21 0.71 5.32 43.97
C PRO A 21 1.26 4.28 42.98
N GLU A 22 0.38 3.40 42.53
CA GLU A 22 0.60 2.52 41.39
C GLU A 22 1.06 3.40 40.23
N LYS A 23 2.31 3.17 39.83
CA LYS A 23 2.92 3.74 38.64
C LYS A 23 1.88 3.73 37.54
N LYS A 24 1.46 4.92 37.11
CA LYS A 24 0.80 5.14 35.83
C LYS A 24 1.77 4.70 34.73
N GLU A 25 1.86 3.40 34.48
CA GLU A 25 2.34 2.87 33.23
C GLU A 25 1.35 3.33 32.19
N LYS A 26 1.79 4.35 31.45
CA LYS A 26 1.14 4.86 30.26
C LYS A 26 0.66 3.67 29.43
N PRO A 27 -0.55 3.72 28.84
CA PRO A 27 -0.91 2.75 27.83
C PRO A 27 0.17 2.83 26.74
N ILE A 28 0.97 1.78 26.63
CA ILE A 28 1.93 1.62 25.54
C ILE A 28 1.04 1.45 24.31
N GLU A 29 0.71 2.56 23.66
CA GLU A 29 0.23 2.59 22.29
C GLU A 29 1.27 1.83 21.48
N LYS A 30 0.98 0.55 21.22
CA LYS A 30 1.74 -0.22 20.27
C LYS A 30 1.45 0.42 18.93
N ASP A 31 2.33 1.32 18.50
CA ASP A 31 2.35 1.90 17.17
C ASP A 31 2.31 0.76 16.15
N PHE A 32 1.10 0.41 15.69
CA PHE A 32 0.90 -0.58 14.66
C PHE A 32 1.25 0.08 13.33
N ILE A 33 2.55 0.18 13.06
CA ILE A 33 3.05 0.84 11.86
C ILE A 33 2.66 -0.03 10.67
N SER A 34 1.68 0.45 9.91
CA SER A 34 1.21 -0.22 8.70
C SER A 34 2.30 -0.23 7.63
N LYS A 35 2.36 -1.30 6.81
CA LYS A 35 3.29 -1.43 5.66
C LYS A 35 3.30 -0.20 4.74
N LYS A 36 2.14 0.44 4.56
CA LYS A 36 2.00 1.67 3.75
C LYS A 36 2.79 2.85 4.32
N THR A 37 2.82 2.98 5.64
CA THR A 37 3.57 4.03 6.34
C THR A 37 5.07 3.82 6.17
N LEU A 38 5.54 2.57 6.33
CA LEU A 38 6.96 2.21 6.13
C LEU A 38 7.44 2.45 4.69
N HIS A 39 6.57 2.26 3.70
CA HIS A 39 6.93 2.56 2.30
C HIS A 39 7.11 4.07 2.04
N ASN A 40 6.52 4.94 2.84
CA ASN A 40 6.67 6.39 2.70
C ASN A 40 7.95 6.91 3.35
N TRP A 41 8.54 6.15 4.28
CA TRP A 41 9.79 6.52 4.93
C TRP A 41 11.00 6.32 4.01
N THR A 42 12.01 7.16 4.20
CA THR A 42 13.31 7.03 3.55
C THR A 42 14.10 5.86 4.15
N VAL A 43 15.11 5.37 3.41
CA VAL A 43 16.00 4.30 3.91
C VAL A 43 16.70 4.73 5.20
N LYS A 44 17.00 6.03 5.35
CA LYS A 44 17.62 6.58 6.56
C LYS A 44 16.68 6.44 7.76
N GLU A 45 15.45 6.92 7.64
CA GLU A 45 14.43 6.83 8.71
C GLU A 45 14.13 5.37 9.09
N LEU A 46 14.08 4.47 8.11
CA LEU A 46 13.89 3.04 8.36
C LEU A 46 15.07 2.43 9.13
N LYS A 47 16.30 2.83 8.81
CA LYS A 47 17.51 2.40 9.54
C LYS A 47 17.54 2.96 10.95
N ASP A 48 17.23 4.25 11.12
CA ASP A 48 17.17 4.92 12.41
C ASP A 48 16.09 4.27 13.31
N TYR A 49 14.96 3.88 12.73
CA TYR A 49 13.93 3.12 13.41
C TYR A 49 14.42 1.72 13.83
N CYS A 50 15.09 0.97 12.94
CA CYS A 50 15.67 -0.33 13.28
C CYS A 50 16.68 -0.23 14.42
N ASN A 51 17.55 0.78 14.41
CA ASN A 51 18.51 1.01 15.49
C ASN A 51 17.78 1.29 16.82
N SER A 52 16.72 2.10 16.79
CA SER A 52 15.92 2.43 17.97
C SER A 52 15.17 1.23 18.56
N LYS A 53 14.81 0.26 17.71
CA LYS A 53 14.11 -0.98 18.11
C LYS A 53 15.05 -2.19 18.24
N ASN A 54 16.37 -2.00 18.14
CA ASN A 54 17.38 -3.06 18.15
C ASN A 54 17.10 -4.19 17.14
N ILE A 55 16.64 -3.82 15.94
CA ILE A 55 16.41 -4.76 14.83
C ILE A 55 17.69 -4.85 14.01
N ASP A 56 18.32 -6.02 13.99
CA ASP A 56 19.54 -6.23 13.23
C ASP A 56 19.28 -6.19 11.71
N ILE A 57 19.95 -5.27 11.02
CA ILE A 57 19.83 -5.05 9.59
C ILE A 57 21.20 -4.92 8.93
N LEU A 58 21.32 -5.45 7.72
CA LEU A 58 22.55 -5.34 6.95
C LEU A 58 22.71 -3.89 6.46
N SER A 59 23.90 -3.29 6.59
CA SER A 59 24.14 -1.90 6.20
C SER A 59 23.82 -1.60 4.73
N LYS A 60 23.91 -2.62 3.86
CA LYS A 60 23.60 -2.55 2.42
C LYS A 60 22.22 -3.11 2.04
N ALA A 61 21.35 -3.40 3.01
CA ALA A 61 20.01 -3.92 2.75
C ALA A 61 19.19 -2.96 1.88
N LYS A 62 18.34 -3.53 1.01
CA LYS A 62 17.39 -2.74 0.20
C LYS A 62 16.26 -2.24 1.08
N LYS A 63 15.57 -1.20 0.63
CA LYS A 63 14.47 -0.58 1.38
C LYS A 63 13.40 -1.61 1.73
N GLU A 64 13.05 -2.46 0.77
CA GLU A 64 12.03 -3.50 0.90
C GLU A 64 12.40 -4.52 1.99
N ASP A 65 13.65 -4.98 1.99
CA ASP A 65 14.16 -5.95 2.97
C ASP A 65 14.13 -5.37 4.41
N ILE A 66 14.41 -4.07 4.56
CA ILE A 66 14.35 -3.39 5.86
C ILE A 66 12.89 -3.31 6.35
N ILE A 67 11.95 -3.01 5.46
CA ILE A 67 10.51 -2.96 5.78
C ILE A 67 10.01 -4.33 6.21
N GLU A 68 10.42 -5.40 5.53
CA GLU A 68 10.04 -6.78 5.87
C GLU A 68 10.56 -7.17 7.26
N LYS A 69 11.84 -6.92 7.56
CA LYS A 69 12.41 -7.15 8.90
C LYS A 69 11.70 -6.37 10.01
N ILE A 70 11.28 -5.13 9.75
CA ILE A 70 10.51 -4.34 10.72
C ILE A 70 9.17 -5.01 11.01
N LEU A 71 8.45 -5.43 9.97
CA LEU A 71 7.15 -6.10 10.13
C LEU A 71 7.28 -7.46 10.84
N ASP A 72 8.33 -8.22 10.52
CA ASP A 72 8.59 -9.51 11.17
C ASP A 72 8.97 -9.34 12.65
N SER A 73 9.73 -8.30 13.00
CA SER A 73 10.05 -7.99 14.41
C SER A 73 8.80 -7.65 15.21
N HIS A 74 7.87 -6.88 14.65
CA HIS A 74 6.58 -6.59 15.28
C HIS A 74 5.75 -7.85 15.48
N ARG A 75 5.75 -8.77 14.50
CA ARG A 75 5.07 -10.06 14.60
C ARG A 75 5.70 -10.97 15.66
N ALA A 76 7.02 -10.96 15.80
CA ALA A 76 7.75 -11.77 16.78
C ALA A 76 7.55 -11.26 18.23
N GLN A 77 7.42 -9.93 18.42
CA GLN A 77 7.14 -9.32 19.73
C GLN A 77 5.73 -9.63 20.27
N GLU A 78 4.79 -10.03 19.40
CA GLU A 78 3.47 -10.50 19.83
C GLU A 78 3.51 -11.91 20.45
N ILE A 79 4.53 -12.71 20.13
CA ILE A 79 4.66 -14.10 20.57
C ILE A 79 5.39 -14.20 21.93
N THR A 80 6.19 -13.19 22.29
CA THR A 80 7.02 -13.18 23.51
C THR A 80 6.32 -12.68 24.78
N LYS A 81 5.01 -12.34 24.73
CA LYS A 81 4.20 -11.94 25.91
C LYS A 81 3.20 -13.00 26.38
N LYS A 82 3.39 -14.27 26.03
CA LYS A 82 2.59 -15.40 26.55
C LYS A 82 3.51 -16.35 27.32
N PRO A 83 3.17 -16.75 28.55
CA PRO A 83 4.09 -17.48 29.43
C PRO A 83 4.46 -18.84 28.84
N GLU A 84 5.77 -19.06 28.76
CA GLU A 84 6.52 -20.27 29.10
C GLU A 84 5.69 -21.55 29.26
N ILE A 85 5.72 -22.40 28.22
CA ILE A 85 5.71 -23.84 28.41
C ILE A 85 6.79 -24.41 27.49
N GLU A 86 7.79 -24.99 28.12
CA GLU A 86 8.95 -25.66 27.54
C GLU A 86 8.60 -26.90 26.68
N PRO A 87 9.56 -27.37 25.87
CA PRO A 87 9.31 -28.13 24.64
C PRO A 87 9.41 -29.65 24.85
N GLN A 88 8.66 -30.42 24.05
CA GLN A 88 8.99 -31.83 23.81
C GLN A 88 9.06 -32.15 22.32
N ILE A 89 10.32 -32.33 21.93
CA ILE A 89 10.90 -33.11 20.84
C ILE A 89 10.02 -34.32 20.45
N LYS A 90 9.77 -34.49 19.15
CA LYS A 90 10.00 -35.78 18.49
C LYS A 90 10.13 -35.66 16.97
N ILE A 91 11.32 -36.07 16.56
CA ILE A 91 11.83 -36.32 15.21
C ILE A 91 10.99 -37.43 14.56
N GLU A 92 10.58 -37.26 13.31
CA GLU A 92 10.44 -38.41 12.41
C GLU A 92 10.72 -38.02 10.95
N LYS A 93 11.78 -38.64 10.43
CA LYS A 93 12.19 -38.75 9.03
C LYS A 93 11.03 -39.33 8.20
N PRO A 94 10.87 -38.92 6.92
CA PRO A 94 11.43 -39.80 5.89
C PRO A 94 11.97 -39.07 4.64
N GLU A 95 13.16 -39.48 4.19
CA GLU A 95 13.54 -39.53 2.75
C GLU A 95 12.80 -40.70 2.07
N PRO A 96 12.62 -40.78 0.73
CA PRO A 96 13.48 -40.20 -0.31
C PRO A 96 12.73 -39.49 -1.46
N THR A 97 13.23 -38.34 -1.93
CA THR A 97 12.73 -37.74 -3.18
C THR A 97 13.62 -38.14 -4.36
N VAL A 98 12.99 -38.88 -5.27
CA VAL A 98 13.50 -39.39 -6.54
C VAL A 98 14.01 -38.26 -7.44
N GLN A 99 15.21 -38.46 -7.97
CA GLN A 99 15.86 -37.64 -8.97
C GLN A 99 15.08 -37.70 -10.30
N ILE A 100 14.67 -36.55 -10.83
CA ILE A 100 14.25 -36.42 -12.23
C ILE A 100 15.01 -35.26 -12.86
N THR A 101 16.18 -35.57 -13.43
CA THR A 101 16.90 -34.68 -14.33
C THR A 101 16.25 -34.73 -15.72
N ARG A 102 15.43 -33.74 -16.06
CA ARG A 102 14.99 -33.52 -17.45
C ARG A 102 16.02 -32.67 -18.20
N LYS A 103 16.79 -33.34 -19.04
CA LYS A 103 17.64 -32.77 -20.08
C LYS A 103 16.73 -32.28 -21.21
N VAL A 104 16.57 -30.97 -21.36
CA VAL A 104 15.90 -30.37 -22.52
C VAL A 104 16.96 -29.61 -23.33
N GLU A 105 17.36 -30.23 -24.43
CA GLU A 105 18.06 -29.59 -25.55
C GLU A 105 17.28 -28.37 -26.03
N SER A 106 17.92 -27.21 -26.03
CA SER A 106 17.47 -26.04 -26.79
C SER A 106 18.44 -25.80 -27.94
N LYS A 107 18.13 -26.40 -29.10
CA LYS A 107 18.73 -26.05 -30.39
C LYS A 107 18.31 -24.62 -30.76
N THR A 108 19.26 -23.69 -30.69
CA THR A 108 19.07 -22.31 -31.14
C THR A 108 19.45 -22.21 -32.62
N PHE A 109 18.45 -22.25 -33.51
CA PHE A 109 18.63 -21.91 -34.92
C PHE A 109 18.72 -20.38 -35.08
N LYS A 110 19.87 -19.88 -35.55
CA LYS A 110 20.06 -18.50 -36.00
C LYS A 110 19.95 -18.45 -37.53
N PRO A 111 19.03 -17.69 -38.15
CA PRO A 111 19.16 -17.32 -39.56
C PRO A 111 20.09 -16.10 -39.74
N PRO A 112 20.82 -16.00 -40.86
CA PRO A 112 21.76 -14.93 -41.13
C PRO A 112 21.05 -13.66 -41.62
N VAL A 113 21.35 -12.52 -40.97
CA VAL A 113 20.86 -11.18 -41.31
C VAL A 113 21.54 -10.69 -42.60
N LYS A 114 20.77 -10.57 -43.68
CA LYS A 114 21.19 -9.87 -44.91
C LYS A 114 21.30 -8.36 -44.64
N LYS A 115 22.48 -7.80 -44.91
CA LYS A 115 22.76 -6.36 -44.88
C LYS A 115 22.10 -5.69 -46.08
N VAL A 116 21.27 -4.67 -45.84
CA VAL A 116 20.72 -3.76 -46.87
C VAL A 116 21.51 -2.44 -46.80
N PRO A 117 21.90 -1.84 -47.94
CA PRO A 117 22.75 -0.64 -47.97
C PRO A 117 22.03 0.64 -47.52
N LYS A 118 22.74 1.44 -46.72
CA LYS A 118 22.32 2.76 -46.21
C LYS A 118 22.28 3.79 -47.35
N LYS A 119 21.13 4.46 -47.53
CA LYS A 119 21.04 5.72 -48.29
C LYS A 119 21.46 6.90 -47.40
N PRO A 120 22.07 7.96 -47.96
CA PRO A 120 22.51 9.14 -47.20
C PRO A 120 21.34 10.00 -46.72
N ALA A 121 21.49 10.53 -45.50
CA ALA A 121 20.49 11.28 -44.77
C ALA A 121 20.32 12.72 -45.28
N THR A 122 19.09 13.06 -45.67
CA THR A 122 18.63 14.45 -45.82
C THR A 122 18.54 15.09 -44.43
N LYS A 123 19.20 16.23 -44.22
CA LYS A 123 19.19 16.97 -42.95
C LYS A 123 17.77 17.47 -42.64
N PRO A 124 17.16 17.16 -41.48
CA PRO A 124 15.91 17.77 -41.07
C PRO A 124 16.16 19.16 -40.49
N THR A 125 15.55 20.17 -41.10
CA THR A 125 15.53 21.56 -40.62
C THR A 125 14.83 21.61 -39.25
N THR A 126 15.57 22.02 -38.23
CA THR A 126 15.15 22.14 -36.84
C THR A 126 14.30 23.40 -36.61
N SER A 127 13.06 23.42 -37.09
CA SER A 127 12.07 24.36 -36.54
C SER A 127 11.54 23.80 -35.23
N LYS A 128 12.00 24.36 -34.10
CA LYS A 128 11.49 24.01 -32.77
C LYS A 128 9.98 24.36 -32.74
N PRO A 129 9.07 23.39 -32.55
CA PRO A 129 7.66 23.70 -32.42
C PRO A 129 7.45 24.51 -31.13
N LYS A 130 6.83 25.68 -31.25
CA LYS A 130 6.39 26.46 -30.09
C LYS A 130 5.37 25.62 -29.32
N SER A 131 5.64 25.37 -28.04
CA SER A 131 4.73 24.71 -27.12
C SER A 131 3.48 25.57 -26.95
N THR A 132 2.45 25.31 -27.75
CA THR A 132 1.10 25.75 -27.42
C THR A 132 0.67 24.94 -26.21
N GLN A 133 0.59 25.59 -25.05
CA GLN A 133 0.07 25.01 -23.82
C GLN A 133 -1.41 24.67 -24.05
N THR A 134 -1.66 23.47 -24.55
CA THR A 134 -3.02 22.91 -24.62
C THR A 134 -3.52 22.75 -23.19
N THR A 135 -4.50 23.55 -22.80
CA THR A 135 -5.25 23.33 -21.56
C THR A 135 -6.00 22.01 -21.72
N LEU A 136 -5.47 20.96 -21.10
CA LEU A 136 -6.12 19.65 -21.07
C LEU A 136 -7.43 19.76 -20.26
N PRO A 137 -8.48 19.03 -20.66
CA PRO A 137 -9.74 19.02 -19.92
C PRO A 137 -9.49 18.44 -18.53
N VAL A 138 -9.69 19.26 -17.50
CA VAL A 138 -9.58 18.83 -16.10
C VAL A 138 -10.64 17.77 -15.83
N ILE A 139 -10.22 16.60 -15.35
CA ILE A 139 -11.12 15.52 -14.98
C ILE A 139 -11.95 15.97 -13.77
N THR A 140 -13.21 16.31 -14.01
CA THR A 140 -14.17 16.62 -12.95
C THR A 140 -15.00 15.39 -12.60
N THR A 141 -15.51 15.32 -11.36
CA THR A 141 -16.42 14.24 -10.93
C THR A 141 -17.64 14.14 -11.84
N TYR A 142 -18.21 15.29 -12.21
CA TYR A 142 -19.33 15.36 -13.15
C TYR A 142 -18.97 14.76 -14.53
N GLY A 143 -17.77 15.03 -15.03
CA GLY A 143 -17.29 14.43 -16.27
C GLY A 143 -17.21 12.90 -16.21
N ILE A 144 -16.77 12.35 -15.07
CA ILE A 144 -16.70 10.90 -14.85
C ILE A 144 -18.09 10.28 -14.81
N LEU A 145 -19.02 10.86 -14.05
CA LEU A 145 -20.40 10.38 -13.95
C LEU A 145 -21.10 10.45 -15.31
N LYS A 146 -20.85 11.51 -16.09
CA LYS A 146 -21.36 11.64 -17.47
C LYS A 146 -20.76 10.60 -18.43
N ALA A 147 -19.49 10.22 -18.23
CA ALA A 147 -18.81 9.22 -19.06
C ALA A 147 -19.22 7.78 -18.69
N LEU A 148 -19.54 7.54 -17.42
CA LEU A 148 -20.15 6.31 -16.93
C LEU A 148 -21.57 6.21 -17.48
N SER A 149 -21.76 5.23 -18.35
CA SER A 149 -23.05 4.90 -18.97
C SER A 149 -23.70 3.79 -18.15
N ASN A 150 -24.92 3.39 -18.51
CA ASN A 150 -25.60 2.24 -17.89
C ASN A 150 -24.94 0.88 -18.22
N ASP A 151 -23.89 0.88 -19.05
CA ASP A 151 -23.11 -0.29 -19.40
C ASP A 151 -21.85 -0.42 -18.55
N TRP A 152 -21.41 -1.66 -18.38
CA TRP A 152 -20.15 -1.99 -17.72
C TRP A 152 -18.95 -1.49 -18.52
N GLN A 153 -18.22 -0.52 -17.98
CA GLN A 153 -17.05 0.08 -18.65
C GLN A 153 -15.76 -0.19 -17.88
N THR A 154 -14.66 -0.37 -18.59
CA THR A 154 -13.33 -0.41 -17.96
C THR A 154 -12.71 0.99 -17.88
N ILE A 155 -11.72 1.18 -17.02
CA ILE A 155 -10.91 2.41 -16.95
C ILE A 155 -10.39 2.81 -18.32
N LYS A 156 -9.96 1.85 -19.16
CA LYS A 156 -9.45 2.15 -20.50
C LYS A 156 -10.50 2.89 -21.35
N HIS A 157 -11.76 2.47 -21.29
CA HIS A 157 -12.85 3.13 -22.00
C HIS A 157 -13.11 4.54 -21.45
N LEU A 158 -13.06 4.70 -20.12
CA LEU A 158 -13.23 6.01 -19.47
C LEU A 158 -12.09 6.98 -19.82
N ILE A 159 -10.84 6.51 -19.85
CA ILE A 159 -9.68 7.28 -20.31
C ILE A 159 -9.89 7.78 -21.73
N PHE A 160 -10.36 6.90 -22.62
CA PHE A 160 -10.60 7.25 -24.02
C PHE A 160 -11.76 8.25 -24.17
N LYS A 161 -12.88 8.06 -23.46
CA LYS A 161 -14.04 8.97 -23.47
C LYS A 161 -13.70 10.36 -22.95
N LEU A 162 -12.93 10.44 -21.86
CA LEU A 162 -12.48 11.70 -21.26
C LEU A 162 -11.27 12.31 -21.98
N LYS A 163 -10.74 11.64 -23.01
CA LYS A 163 -9.54 12.05 -23.76
C LYS A 163 -8.34 12.33 -22.85
N ILE A 164 -8.18 11.51 -21.82
CA ILE A 164 -7.09 11.64 -20.85
C ILE A 164 -5.80 11.19 -21.52
N LYS A 165 -4.84 12.12 -21.65
CA LYS A 165 -3.53 11.86 -22.22
C LYS A 165 -2.45 11.72 -21.14
N ASP A 166 -2.62 12.41 -20.02
CA ASP A 166 -1.64 12.40 -18.92
C ASP A 166 -1.79 11.14 -18.05
N MET A 167 -0.65 10.58 -17.65
CA MET A 167 -0.58 9.45 -16.73
C MET A 167 -1.04 9.84 -15.31
N MET A 168 -0.82 11.09 -14.90
CA MET A 168 -1.27 11.62 -13.61
C MET A 168 -2.79 11.67 -13.54
N ASP A 169 -3.41 12.11 -14.62
CA ASP A 169 -4.86 12.15 -14.78
C ASP A 169 -5.48 10.75 -14.79
N ALA A 170 -4.82 9.77 -15.44
CA ALA A 170 -5.26 8.38 -15.39
C ALA A 170 -5.19 7.81 -13.95
N ARG A 171 -4.16 8.17 -13.17
CA ARG A 171 -4.09 7.83 -11.74
C ARG A 171 -5.18 8.55 -10.95
N TYR A 172 -5.40 9.84 -11.19
CA TYR A 172 -6.46 10.59 -10.53
C TYR A 172 -7.84 9.97 -10.79
N LEU A 173 -8.13 9.57 -12.03
CA LEU A 173 -9.34 8.84 -12.39
C LEU A 173 -9.49 7.53 -11.59
N GLN A 174 -8.42 6.76 -11.41
CA GLN A 174 -8.44 5.54 -10.58
C GLN A 174 -8.80 5.83 -9.12
N LEU A 175 -8.19 6.86 -8.53
CA LEU A 175 -8.50 7.28 -7.16
C LEU A 175 -9.95 7.76 -7.07
N LYS A 176 -10.42 8.53 -8.04
CA LYS A 176 -11.78 9.09 -8.02
C LYS A 176 -12.85 8.04 -8.19
N LEU A 177 -12.65 7.04 -9.07
CA LEU A 177 -13.56 5.90 -9.19
C LEU A 177 -13.66 5.11 -7.88
N LYS A 178 -12.53 4.94 -7.17
CA LYS A 178 -12.51 4.28 -5.86
C LYS A 178 -13.20 5.12 -4.77
N GLU A 179 -13.13 6.44 -4.86
CA GLU A 179 -13.88 7.34 -3.99
C GLU A 179 -15.39 7.26 -4.27
N LEU A 180 -15.80 7.24 -5.54
CA LEU A 180 -17.20 7.10 -5.95
C LEU A 180 -17.80 5.74 -5.55
N GLU A 181 -17.01 4.67 -5.63
CA GLU A 181 -17.36 3.35 -5.11
C GLU A 181 -17.66 3.41 -3.60
N ARG A 182 -16.81 4.09 -2.82
CA ARG A 182 -17.04 4.27 -1.37
C ARG A 182 -18.28 5.09 -1.05
N LYS A 183 -18.62 6.06 -1.90
CA LYS A 183 -19.85 6.86 -1.79
C LYS A 183 -21.08 6.10 -2.25
N GLY A 184 -20.91 4.96 -2.93
CA GLY A 184 -22.00 4.13 -3.43
C GLY A 184 -22.67 4.68 -4.69
N GLU A 185 -22.04 5.61 -5.41
CA GLU A 185 -22.56 6.15 -6.68
C GLU A 185 -22.25 5.23 -7.87
N VAL A 186 -21.23 4.37 -7.74
CA VAL A 186 -20.73 3.51 -8.81
C VAL A 186 -20.59 2.08 -8.32
N LEU A 187 -21.08 1.14 -9.11
CA LEU A 187 -20.92 -0.30 -8.91
C LEU A 187 -19.62 -0.79 -9.57
N VAL A 188 -18.92 -1.68 -8.88
CA VAL A 188 -17.68 -2.29 -9.36
C VAL A 188 -17.84 -3.80 -9.43
N GLU A 189 -17.48 -4.37 -10.58
CA GLU A 189 -17.49 -5.82 -10.81
C GLU A 189 -16.14 -6.27 -11.39
N LEU A 190 -15.62 -7.40 -10.92
CA LEU A 190 -14.46 -8.04 -11.55
C LEU A 190 -14.92 -9.05 -12.60
N LYS A 191 -14.63 -8.79 -13.87
CA LYS A 191 -14.83 -9.74 -14.97
C LYS A 191 -13.49 -10.02 -15.64
N MET A 192 -13.14 -11.30 -15.78
CA MET A 192 -11.88 -11.74 -16.43
C MET A 192 -10.63 -11.06 -15.84
N GLY A 193 -10.57 -10.89 -14.52
CA GLY A 193 -9.46 -10.24 -13.81
C GLY A 193 -9.37 -8.72 -14.02
N ARG A 194 -10.35 -8.09 -14.70
CA ARG A 194 -10.42 -6.66 -14.92
C ARG A 194 -11.63 -6.07 -14.22
N LYS A 195 -11.41 -4.92 -13.56
CA LYS A 195 -12.49 -4.15 -12.96
C LYS A 195 -13.33 -3.48 -14.04
N HIS A 196 -14.63 -3.52 -13.85
CA HIS A 196 -15.62 -2.82 -14.64
C HIS A 196 -16.44 -1.95 -13.69
N TRP A 197 -16.73 -0.74 -14.14
CA TRP A 197 -17.47 0.28 -13.40
C TRP A 197 -18.76 0.55 -14.16
N LYS A 198 -19.85 0.69 -13.40
CA LYS A 198 -21.17 1.04 -13.92
C LYS A 198 -21.83 2.02 -12.95
N LEU A 199 -22.60 2.98 -13.46
CA LEU A 199 -23.38 3.87 -12.61
C LEU A 199 -24.42 3.06 -11.83
N LYS A 200 -24.57 3.33 -10.53
CA LYS A 200 -25.56 2.64 -9.70
C LYS A 200 -26.99 3.08 -10.05
#